data_AF-A0A2V8MMI7-F1
#
_entry.id   AF-A0A2V8MMI7-F1
#
_cell.length_a   1.000
_cell.length_b   1.000
_cell.length_c   1.000
_cell.angle_alpha   90.00
_cell.angle_beta   90.00
_cell.angle_gamma   90.00
#
_symmetry.space_group_name_H-M   'P 1'
#
loop_
_entity.id
_entity.type
_entity.pdbx_description
1 polymer ?
#
loop_
_entity_poly.entity_id
_entity_poly.type
_entity_poly.pdbx_seq_one_letter_code
_entity_poly.pdbx_strand_id
1 'polypeptide(L)' 'QNATLNQQEFNKAFVLMQYYGYLRRNPYDSPELTLDYQGYNFWLGKLNTFNGNYVNAEMVKAFISSDEYRHRFGP' A
#
# COMPACT_ATOMS: atom_id res chain seq x y z
N GLN A 1 -6.49 13.57 -22.11
CA GLN A 1 -5.12 13.03 -21.92
C GLN A 1 -4.64 13.05 -20.46
N ASN A 2 -5.25 13.82 -19.54
CA ASN A 2 -4.77 13.91 -18.15
C ASN A 2 -5.38 12.89 -17.17
N ALA A 3 -6.49 12.23 -17.53
CA ALA A 3 -7.21 11.34 -16.61
C ALA A 3 -6.41 10.11 -16.18
N THR A 4 -5.72 9.45 -17.12
CA THR A 4 -4.89 8.27 -16.82
C THR A 4 -3.70 8.62 -15.94
N LEU A 5 -3.03 9.75 -16.22
CA LEU A 5 -1.90 10.21 -15.41
C LEU A 5 -2.35 10.57 -13.98
N ASN A 6 -3.46 11.31 -13.85
CA ASN A 6 -4.05 11.65 -12.56
C ASN A 6 -4.42 10.39 -11.75
N GLN A 7 -4.98 9.37 -12.40
CA GLN A 7 -5.33 8.12 -11.73
C GLN A 7 -4.09 7.35 -11.27
N GLN A 8 -3.02 7.31 -12.08
CA GLN A 8 -1.76 6.66 -11.70
C GLN A 8 -1.10 7.34 -10.51
N GLU A 9 -1.02 8.68 -10.52
CA GLU A 9 -0.45 9.43 -9.39
C GLU A 9 -1.32 9.32 -8.14
N PHE A 10 -2.64 9.32 -8.29
CA PHE A 10 -3.56 9.06 -7.17
C PHE A 10 -3.33 7.67 -6.59
N ASN A 11 -3.23 6.63 -7.42
CA ASN A 11 -3.01 5.25 -6.95
C ASN A 11 -1.67 5.13 -6.19
N LYS A 12 -0.60 5.75 -6.69
CA LYS A 12 0.71 5.82 -6.00
C LYS A 12 0.57 6.49 -4.63
N ALA A 13 -0.02 7.69 -4.60
CA ALA A 13 -0.23 8.44 -3.36
C ALA A 13 -1.14 7.69 -2.36
N PHE A 14 -2.18 7.01 -2.86
CA PHE A 14 -3.07 6.19 -2.05
C PHE A 14 -2.31 5.05 -1.37
N VAL A 15 -1.50 4.29 -2.11
CA VAL A 15 -0.69 3.21 -1.52
C VAL A 15 0.26 3.77 -0.45
N LEU A 16 0.94 4.89 -0.71
CA LEU A 16 1.80 5.55 0.28
C LEU A 16 1.05 5.92 1.57
N MET A 17 -0.16 6.48 1.44
CA MET A 17 -0.98 6.83 2.60
C MET A 17 -1.37 5.63 3.45
N GLN A 18 -1.53 4.45 2.86
CA GLN A 18 -1.81 3.21 3.62
C GLN A 18 -0.61 2.80 4.49
N TYR A 19 0.62 2.93 3.97
CA TYR A 19 1.83 2.69 4.76
C TYR A 19 1.94 3.66 5.95
N TYR A 20 1.70 4.95 5.72
CA TYR A 20 1.74 5.94 6.80
C TYR A 20 0.61 5.77 7.81
N GLY A 21 -0.61 5.52 7.35
CA GLY A 21 -1.79 5.41 8.20
C GLY A 21 -1.79 4.16 9.07
N TYR A 22 -1.47 2.99 8.49
CA TYR A 22 -1.55 1.72 9.20
C TYR A 22 -0.22 1.30 9.82
N LEU A 23 0.90 1.44 9.09
CA LEU A 23 2.19 0.92 9.54
C LEU A 23 3.07 1.98 10.20
N ARG A 24 2.72 3.27 10.05
CA ARG A 24 3.48 4.44 10.52
C ARG A 24 4.95 4.40 10.10
N ARG A 25 5.24 3.96 8.88
CA ARG A 25 6.60 3.87 8.31
C ARG A 25 6.63 4.21 6.83
N ASN A 26 7.80 4.55 6.30
CA ASN A 26 8.00 4.57 4.85
C ASN A 26 8.01 3.14 4.30
N PRO A 27 7.64 2.93 3.02
CA PRO A 27 7.66 1.59 2.43
C PRO A 27 9.04 0.92 2.46
N TYR A 28 10.09 1.70 2.23
CA TYR A 28 11.48 1.23 2.22
C TYR A 28 12.12 1.17 3.62
N ASP A 29 11.41 1.54 4.70
CA ASP A 29 11.96 1.43 6.05
C ASP A 29 11.94 -0.04 6.51
N SER A 30 12.89 -0.40 7.39
CA SER A 30 12.87 -1.69 8.10
C SER A 30 11.48 -1.95 8.71
N PRO A 31 10.90 -3.15 8.55
CA PRO A 31 11.56 -4.46 8.39
C PRO A 31 11.63 -4.99 6.95
N GLU A 32 11.49 -4.13 5.93
CA GLU A 32 11.56 -4.59 4.54
C GLU A 32 12.95 -5.19 4.23
N LEU A 33 13.00 -6.50 3.96
CA LEU A 33 14.24 -7.28 3.82
C LEU A 33 15.20 -6.72 2.77
N THR A 34 14.64 -6.15 1.70
CA THR A 34 15.35 -5.70 0.50
C THR A 34 15.41 -4.18 0.38
N LEU A 35 14.65 -3.43 1.20
CA LEU A 35 14.51 -1.96 1.15
C LEU A 35 14.24 -1.42 -0.28
N ASP A 36 13.62 -2.23 -1.14
CA ASP A 36 13.51 -2.01 -2.59
C ASP A 36 12.07 -1.73 -3.05
N TYR A 37 11.19 -1.35 -2.13
CA TYR A 37 9.78 -1.03 -2.39
C TYR A 37 8.97 -2.23 -2.91
N GLN A 38 9.42 -3.47 -2.68
CA GLN A 38 8.71 -4.67 -3.16
C GLN A 38 7.24 -4.69 -2.70
N GLY A 39 6.99 -4.41 -1.42
CA GLY A 39 5.63 -4.35 -0.90
C GLY A 39 4.80 -3.24 -1.54
N TYR A 40 5.39 -2.06 -1.70
CA TYR A 40 4.74 -0.91 -2.33
C TYR A 40 4.38 -1.19 -3.79
N ASN A 41 5.32 -1.73 -4.57
CA ASN A 41 5.12 -2.09 -5.97
C ASN A 41 4.08 -3.20 -6.13
N PHE A 42 4.07 -4.20 -5.24
CA PHE A 42 3.04 -5.22 -5.20
C PHE A 42 1.64 -4.61 -5.01
N TRP A 43 1.48 -3.75 -4.00
CA TRP A 43 0.19 -3.12 -3.71
C TRP A 43 -0.26 -2.14 -4.80
N LEU A 44 0.66 -1.37 -5.36
CA LEU A 44 0.38 -0.49 -6.49
C LEU A 44 -0.05 -1.29 -7.74
N GLY A 45 0.65 -2.37 -8.05
CA GLY A 45 0.29 -3.29 -9.13
C GLY A 45 -1.10 -3.89 -8.94
N LYS A 46 -1.38 -4.41 -7.75
CA LYS A 46 -2.70 -4.97 -7.40
C LYS A 46 -3.80 -3.93 -7.55
N LEU A 47 -3.61 -2.72 -7.01
CA LEU A 47 -4.58 -1.63 -7.13
C LEU A 47 -4.87 -1.26 -8.59
N ASN A 48 -3.83 -1.23 -9.43
CA ASN A 48 -3.96 -0.95 -10.86
C ASN A 48 -4.74 -2.07 -11.59
N THR A 49 -4.54 -3.35 -11.26
CA THR A 49 -5.31 -4.48 -11.82
C THR A 49 -6.80 -4.40 -11.47
N PHE A 50 -7.15 -3.78 -10.34
CA PHE A 50 -8.53 -3.54 -9.93
C PHE A 50 -9.03 -2.13 -10.28
N ASN A 51 -8.40 -1.44 -11.25
CA ASN A 51 -8.80 -0.11 -11.73
C ASN A 51 -8.91 0.96 -10.60
N GLY A 52 -8.09 0.87 -9.57
CA GLY A 52 -8.13 1.77 -8.41
C GLY A 52 -9.16 1.39 -7.35
N ASN A 53 -9.87 0.26 -7.51
CA ASN A 53 -10.79 -0.23 -6.49
C ASN A 53 -10.03 -0.94 -5.36
N TYR A 54 -9.72 -0.18 -4.30
CA TYR A 54 -8.99 -0.67 -3.13
C TYR A 54 -9.76 -1.73 -2.31
N VAL A 55 -11.10 -1.76 -2.42
CA VAL A 55 -11.95 -2.77 -1.77
C VAL A 55 -11.75 -4.11 -2.47
N ASN A 56 -11.83 -4.13 -3.80
CA ASN A 56 -11.59 -5.35 -4.59
C ASN A 56 -10.12 -5.79 -4.50
N ALA A 57 -9.18 -4.84 -4.38
CA ALA A 57 -7.78 -5.14 -4.11
C ALA A 57 -7.51 -5.63 -2.67
N GLU A 58 -8.52 -5.65 -1.80
CA GLU A 58 -8.46 -6.03 -0.38
C GLU A 58 -7.34 -5.32 0.40
N MET A 59 -6.97 -4.09 0.00
CA MET A 59 -5.78 -3.43 0.54
C MET A 59 -5.92 -3.14 2.04
N VAL A 60 -6.98 -2.45 2.45
CA VAL A 60 -7.18 -2.06 3.87
C VAL A 60 -7.16 -3.28 4.79
N LYS A 61 -7.89 -4.35 4.39
CA LYS A 61 -7.97 -5.60 5.14
C LYS A 61 -6.59 -6.22 5.32
N ALA A 62 -5.81 -6.31 4.24
CA ALA A 62 -4.48 -6.92 4.28
C ALA A 62 -3.48 -6.15 5.15
N PHE A 63 -3.55 -4.81 5.16
CA PHE A 63 -2.69 -3.99 6.03
C PHE A 63 -3.03 -4.23 7.51
N ILE A 64 -4.30 -4.20 7.90
CA ILE A 64 -4.73 -4.40 9.29
C ILE A 64 -4.51 -5.85 9.75
N SER A 65 -4.67 -6.83 8.86
CA SER A 65 -4.44 -8.24 9.20
C SER A 65 -2.97 -8.65 9.16
N SER A 66 -2.08 -7.79 8.64
CA SER A 66 -0.65 -8.11 8.53
C SER A 66 -0.03 -8.37 9.89
N ASP A 67 0.92 -9.31 9.94
CA ASP A 67 1.64 -9.63 11.17
C ASP A 67 2.37 -8.39 11.73
N GLU A 68 2.89 -7.53 10.84
CA GLU A 68 3.52 -6.27 11.25
C GLU A 68 2.54 -5.35 11.99
N TYR A 69 1.34 -5.12 11.44
CA TYR A 69 0.33 -4.27 12.07
C TYR A 69 -0.11 -4.87 13.42
N ARG A 70 -0.37 -6.18 13.46
CA ARG A 70 -0.79 -6.87 14.68
C ARG A 70 0.29 -6.86 15.76
N HIS A 71 1.56 -7.03 15.38
CA HIS A 71 2.67 -6.99 16.34
C HIS A 71 2.89 -5.58 16.89
N ARG A 72 2.75 -4.54 16.05
CA ARG A 72 3.00 -3.15 16.47
C ARG A 72 1.81 -2.49 17.18
N PHE A 73 0.59 -2.80 16.76
CA PHE A 73 -0.63 -2.06 17.12
C PHE A 73 -1.83 -2.96 17.45
N GLY A 74 -1.70 -4.28 17.37
CA GLY A 74 -2.73 -5.21 17.80
C GLY A 74 -2.86 -5.24 19.33
N PRO A 75 -4.00 -5.72 19.86
CA PRO A 75 -4.23 -5.89 21.29
C PRO A 75 -3.34 -6.95 21.93
#